data_AF-A0A9E2ZBH0-F1
#
_entry.id   AF-A0A9E2ZBH0-F1
#
_cell.length_a   1.000
_cell.length_b   1.000
_cell.length_c   1.000
_cell.angle_alpha   90.00
_cell.angle_beta   90.00
_cell.angle_gamma   90.00
#
_symmetry.space_group_name_H-M   'P 1'
#
loop_
_entity.id
_entity.type
_entity.pdbx_description
1 polymer ?
#
loop_
_entity_poly.entity_id
_entity_poly.type
_entity_poly.pdbx_seq_one_letter_code
_entity_poly.pdbx_strand_id
1 'polypeptide(L)'
;GCSRYVVTDVSKDGTLRGPNIDLLHAVCARTAVPVIASGGVSSVDDLVEIAELSGVGVEGAIVGKALYAGKFTLPAALSAVARFR
;
A
#
# COMPACT_ATOMS: atom_id res chain seq x y z
N GLY A 1 -11.72 -20.98 -1.93
CA GLY A 1 -10.33 -20.63 -1.51
C GLY A 1 -10.34 -19.31 -0.76
N CYS A 2 -9.17 -18.78 -0.40
CA CYS A 2 -9.06 -17.44 0.20
C CYS A 2 -9.46 -16.36 -0.81
N SER A 3 -10.13 -15.30 -0.35
CA SER A 3 -10.65 -14.22 -1.21
C SER A 3 -9.73 -13.00 -1.32
N ARG A 4 -8.75 -12.85 -0.42
CA ARG A 4 -7.86 -11.68 -0.36
C ARG A 4 -6.63 -11.97 0.51
N TYR A 5 -5.50 -11.35 0.17
CA TYR A 5 -4.30 -11.37 1.00
C TYR A 5 -3.95 -9.98 1.52
N VAL A 6 -3.54 -9.91 2.78
CA VAL A 6 -2.89 -8.72 3.35
C VAL A 6 -1.41 -9.04 3.43
N VAL A 7 -0.58 -8.25 2.74
CA VAL A 7 0.86 -8.46 2.68
C VAL A 7 1.55 -7.35 3.45
N THR A 8 2.23 -7.75 4.53
CA THR A 8 3.01 -6.83 5.36
C THR A 8 4.49 -7.22 5.29
N ASP A 9 5.34 -6.27 4.89
CA ASP A 9 6.76 -6.39 5.16
C ASP A 9 7.04 -5.97 6.61
N VAL A 10 7.31 -6.95 7.47
CA VAL A 10 7.58 -6.74 8.89
C VAL A 10 8.81 -5.85 9.11
N SER A 11 9.78 -5.86 8.18
CA SER A 11 10.97 -4.99 8.29
C SER A 11 10.65 -3.51 8.04
N LYS A 12 9.51 -3.22 7.40
CA LYS A 12 9.04 -1.86 7.09
C LYS A 12 7.92 -1.40 8.01
N ASP A 13 7.26 -2.31 8.72
CA ASP A 13 6.11 -1.96 9.54
C ASP A 13 6.46 -0.93 10.62
N GLY A 14 5.67 0.14 10.69
CA GLY A 14 5.89 1.26 11.59
C GLY A 14 7.21 2.03 11.40
N THR A 15 8.02 1.75 10.37
CA THR A 15 9.31 2.43 10.17
C THR A 15 9.19 3.83 9.56
N LEU A 16 8.09 4.10 8.85
CA LEU A 16 7.90 5.32 8.04
C LEU A 16 9.07 5.53 7.04
N ARG A 17 9.50 4.46 6.36
CA ARG A 17 10.59 4.46 5.37
C ARG A 17 10.15 3.99 3.98
N GLY A 18 8.86 4.05 3.70
CA GLY A 18 8.27 3.58 2.46
C GLY A 18 7.89 2.09 2.49
N PRO A 19 6.90 1.69 1.67
CA PRO A 19 6.47 0.31 1.49
C PRO A 19 7.52 -0.54 0.75
N ASN A 20 7.29 -1.85 0.69
CA ASN A 20 8.11 -2.75 -0.11
C ASN A 20 7.40 -3.07 -1.44
N ILE A 21 7.65 -2.26 -2.46
CA ILE A 21 7.05 -2.39 -3.79
C ILE A 21 7.44 -3.71 -4.47
N ASP A 22 8.71 -4.10 -4.36
CA ASP A 22 9.21 -5.35 -4.95
C ASP A 22 8.50 -6.58 -4.37
N LEU A 23 8.26 -6.59 -3.05
CA LEU A 23 7.52 -7.66 -2.39
C LEU A 23 6.07 -7.73 -2.91
N LEU A 24 5.38 -6.59 -3.00
CA LEU A 24 4.00 -6.55 -3.50
C LEU A 24 3.93 -7.06 -4.93
N HIS A 25 4.84 -6.62 -5.79
CA HIS A 25 4.93 -7.06 -7.18
C HIS A 25 5.22 -8.57 -7.27
N ALA A 26 6.12 -9.10 -6.43
CA ALA A 26 6.45 -10.52 -6.39
C ALA A 26 5.27 -11.39 -5.93
N VAL A 27 4.45 -10.91 -4.98
CA VAL A 27 3.24 -11.62 -4.55
C VAL A 27 2.18 -11.59 -5.63
N CYS A 28 1.89 -10.42 -6.20
CA CYS A 28 0.92 -10.26 -7.29
C CYS A 28 1.26 -11.14 -8.52
N ALA A 29 2.55 -11.34 -8.83
CA ALA A 29 2.98 -12.25 -9.89
C ALA A 29 2.68 -13.74 -9.62
N ARG A 30 2.34 -14.11 -8.38
CA ARG A 30 2.09 -15.50 -7.95
C ARG A 30 0.61 -15.82 -7.74
N THR A 31 -0.28 -14.82 -7.75
CA THR A 31 -1.70 -15.01 -7.45
C THR A 31 -2.58 -14.02 -8.19
N ALA A 32 -3.74 -14.49 -8.65
CA ALA A 32 -4.80 -13.62 -9.17
C ALA A 32 -5.74 -13.10 -8.04
N VAL A 33 -5.56 -13.59 -6.80
CA VAL A 33 -6.34 -13.14 -5.64
C VAL A 33 -5.86 -11.73 -5.24
N PRO A 34 -6.75 -10.75 -5.02
CA PRO A 34 -6.37 -9.38 -4.70
C PRO A 34 -5.49 -9.24 -3.45
N VAL A 35 -4.59 -8.27 -3.50
CA VAL A 35 -3.61 -7.97 -2.44
C VAL A 35 -3.88 -6.60 -1.83
N ILE A 36 -3.79 -6.53 -0.50
CA ILE A 36 -3.76 -5.28 0.27
C ILE A 36 -2.33 -5.05 0.76
N ALA A 37 -1.76 -3.91 0.41
CA ALA A 37 -0.47 -3.46 0.91
C ALA A 37 -0.59 -3.02 2.38
N SER A 38 0.39 -3.41 3.21
CA SER A 38 0.43 -3.04 4.62
C SER A 38 1.88 -2.82 5.08
N GLY A 39 2.07 -1.84 5.96
CA GLY A 39 3.38 -1.46 6.51
C GLY A 39 4.13 -0.43 5.66
N GLY A 40 5.10 0.26 6.28
CA GLY A 40 6.06 1.13 5.59
C GLY A 40 5.59 2.52 5.19
N VAL A 41 4.30 2.74 4.92
CA VAL A 41 3.75 4.02 4.43
C VAL A 41 4.18 5.19 5.33
N SER A 42 4.74 6.23 4.70
CA SER A 42 5.37 7.39 5.31
C SER A 42 4.96 8.72 4.67
N SER A 43 4.59 8.69 3.38
CA SER A 43 4.23 9.85 2.58
C SER A 43 3.00 9.58 1.71
N VAL A 44 2.50 10.62 1.03
CA VAL A 44 1.44 10.48 0.02
C VAL A 44 1.99 9.86 -1.26
N ASP A 45 3.26 10.11 -1.60
CA ASP A 45 3.91 9.53 -2.78
C ASP A 45 4.02 8.01 -2.66
N ASP A 46 4.26 7.49 -1.44
CA ASP A 46 4.23 6.04 -1.16
C ASP A 46 2.88 5.41 -1.54
N LEU A 47 1.77 6.14 -1.36
CA LEU A 47 0.43 5.67 -1.73
C LEU A 47 0.22 5.70 -3.24
N VAL A 48 0.84 6.67 -3.94
CA VAL A 48 0.84 6.74 -5.40
C VAL A 48 1.62 5.55 -5.96
N GLU A 49 2.81 5.24 -5.44
CA GLU A 49 3.61 4.08 -5.84
C GLU A 49 2.85 2.75 -5.63
N ILE A 50 2.13 2.61 -4.50
CA ILE A 50 1.27 1.44 -4.28
C ILE A 50 0.11 1.41 -5.28
N ALA A 51 -0.53 2.54 -5.57
CA ALA A 51 -1.67 2.61 -6.46
C ALA A 51 -1.31 2.31 -7.93
N GLU A 52 -0.07 2.55 -8.34
CA GLU A 52 0.45 2.14 -9.66
C GLU A 52 0.44 0.61 -9.84
N LEU A 53 0.46 -0.16 -8.75
CA LEU A 53 0.34 -1.63 -8.78
C LEU A 53 -1.12 -2.13 -8.92
N SER A 54 -2.10 -1.24 -9.04
CA SER A 54 -3.51 -1.62 -9.21
C SER A 54 -3.76 -2.49 -10.44
N GLY A 55 -3.08 -2.21 -11.54
CA GLY A 55 -3.16 -3.00 -12.77
C GLY A 55 -2.58 -4.41 -12.66
N VAL A 56 -1.81 -4.72 -11.61
CA VAL A 56 -1.19 -6.04 -11.40
C VAL A 56 -1.74 -6.79 -10.18
N GLY A 57 -2.69 -6.22 -9.43
CA GLY A 57 -3.47 -6.94 -8.43
C GLY A 57 -3.48 -6.37 -7.00
N VAL A 58 -2.82 -5.23 -6.75
CA VAL A 58 -2.97 -4.52 -5.47
C VAL A 58 -4.24 -3.68 -5.49
N GLU A 59 -5.21 -3.97 -4.61
CA GLU A 59 -6.50 -3.26 -4.61
C GLU A 59 -6.63 -2.20 -3.50
N GLY A 60 -5.64 -2.10 -2.61
CA GLY A 60 -5.69 -1.13 -1.51
C GLY A 60 -4.46 -1.14 -0.61
N ALA A 61 -4.45 -0.21 0.33
CA ALA A 61 -3.39 -0.04 1.31
C ALA A 61 -3.95 0.21 2.72
N ILE A 62 -3.29 -0.33 3.74
CA ILE A 62 -3.56 -0.04 5.14
C ILE A 62 -2.56 1.02 5.63
N VAL A 63 -3.07 2.13 6.14
CA VAL A 63 -2.26 3.24 6.67
C VAL A 63 -2.58 3.46 8.14
N GLY A 64 -1.55 3.32 8.98
CA GLY A 64 -1.65 3.56 10.43
C GLY A 64 -0.79 4.75 10.86
N LYS A 65 0.44 4.47 11.32
CA LYS A 65 1.34 5.42 11.98
C LYS A 65 1.50 6.76 11.24
N ALA A 66 1.55 6.79 9.91
CA ALA A 66 1.68 8.03 9.15
C ALA A 66 0.51 9.01 9.36
N LEU A 67 -0.72 8.50 9.47
CA LEU A 67 -1.90 9.32 9.78
C LEU A 67 -1.87 9.80 11.23
N TYR A 68 -1.55 8.90 12.18
CA TYR A 68 -1.45 9.27 13.60
C TYR A 68 -0.33 10.27 13.89
N ALA A 69 0.77 10.22 13.14
CA ALA A 69 1.90 11.14 13.24
C ALA A 69 1.71 12.44 12.44
N GLY A 70 0.56 12.63 11.78
CA GLY A 70 0.25 13.84 11.02
C GLY A 70 1.15 14.07 9.80
N LYS A 71 1.74 13.00 9.21
CA LYS A 71 2.59 13.12 8.00
C LYS A 71 1.80 13.61 6.80
N PHE A 72 0.53 13.25 6.73
CA PHE A 72 -0.47 13.72 5.79
C PHE A 72 -1.87 13.47 6.36
N THR A 73 -2.89 14.00 5.70
CA THR A 73 -4.29 13.81 6.07
C THR A 73 -4.94 12.74 5.19
N LEU A 74 -5.98 12.07 5.70
CA LEU A 74 -6.76 11.14 4.88
C LEU A 74 -7.32 11.78 3.60
N PRO A 75 -7.87 13.01 3.61
CA PRO A 75 -8.26 13.70 2.37
C PRO A 75 -7.11 13.89 1.38
N ALA A 76 -5.90 14.24 1.84
CA ALA A 76 -4.74 14.39 0.97
C ALA A 76 -4.35 13.05 0.31
N ALA A 77 -4.33 11.97 1.09
CA ALA A 77 -4.09 10.62 0.61
C ALA A 77 -5.12 10.19 -0.46
N LEU A 78 -6.42 10.36 -0.18
CA LEU A 78 -7.49 10.02 -1.12
C LEU A 78 -7.42 10.86 -2.41
N SER A 79 -7.05 12.14 -2.30
CA SER A 79 -6.92 13.04 -3.46
C SER A 79 -5.77 12.60 -4.37
N ALA A 80 -4.64 12.20 -3.80
CA ALA A 80 -3.46 11.79 -4.58
C ALA A 80 -3.68 10.51 -5.39
N VAL A 81 -4.48 9.58 -4.86
CA VAL A 81 -4.78 8.31 -5.55
C VAL A 81 -6.07 8.34 -6.37
N ALA A 82 -6.77 9.48 -6.43
CA ALA A 82 -8.08 9.59 -7.06
C ALA A 82 -8.10 9.19 -8.56
N ARG A 83 -6.94 9.26 -9.23
CA ARG A 83 -6.75 8.89 -10.64
C ARG A 83 -6.62 7.38 -10.90
N PHE A 84 -6.45 6.56 -9.86
CA PHE A 84 -6.22 5.11 -9.96
C PHE A 84 -7.48 4.30 -9.64
N ARG A 85 -8.66 4.91 -9.81
CA ARG A 85 -9.96 4.26 -9.59
C ARG A 85 -10.34 3.34 -10.73
#